data_AF-A0A9X7UHY4-F1
#
_entry.id   AF-A0A9X7UHY4-F1
#
_cell.length_a   1.000
_cell.length_b   1.000
_cell.length_c   1.000
_cell.angle_alpha   90.00
_cell.angle_beta   90.00
_cell.angle_gamma   90.00
#
_symmetry.space_group_name_H-M   'P 1'
#
loop_
_entity.id
_entity.type
_entity.pdbx_description
1 polymer ?
#
loop_
_entity_poly.entity_id
_entity_poly.type
_entity_poly.pdbx_seq_one_letter_code
_entity_poly.pdbx_strand_id
1 'polypeptide(L)'
;MMAGVLAPPARGDMLAIPLTMASGHGLAAGLIAVGAIPVGKGQFEGALVVRGDRDRLAWPMLARGVLLLAAPDFLCAGRGGRA
;
A
#
# COMPACT_ATOMS: atom_id res chain seq x y z
N MET A 1 1.53 6.79 21.63
CA MET A 1 2.41 6.59 20.45
C MET A 1 1.57 6.18 19.26
N MET A 2 1.15 7.12 18.40
CA MET A 2 0.35 6.81 17.19
C MET A 2 1.18 6.64 15.91
N ALA A 3 2.44 7.10 15.90
CA ALA A 3 3.31 7.00 14.72
C ALA A 3 3.68 5.54 14.35
N GLY A 4 3.73 4.63 15.33
CA GLY A 4 3.99 3.21 15.07
C GLY A 4 2.83 2.47 14.39
N VAL A 5 1.63 3.07 14.34
CA VAL A 5 0.43 2.44 13.77
C VAL A 5 0.38 2.60 12.24
N LEU A 6 1.05 3.63 11.70
CA LEU A 6 1.03 3.94 10.27
C LEU A 6 2.36 3.61 9.56
N ALA A 7 3.44 3.42 10.31
CA ALA A 7 4.72 3.02 9.72
C ALA A 7 4.56 1.66 9.01
N PRO A 8 4.94 1.55 7.73
CA PRO A 8 4.78 0.29 7.02
C PRO A 8 5.57 -0.83 7.72
N PRO A 9 4.96 -2.01 7.92
CA PRO A 9 5.62 -3.15 8.53
C PRO A 9 6.78 -3.62 7.64
N ALA A 10 7.83 -4.24 8.24
CA ALA A 10 8.94 -4.78 7.45
C ALA A 10 8.46 -5.78 6.38
N ARG A 11 7.49 -6.63 6.72
CA ARG A 11 6.76 -7.49 5.80
C ARG A 11 5.30 -7.58 6.19
N GLY A 12 4.40 -7.61 5.21
CA GLY A 12 2.97 -7.78 5.44
C GLY A 12 2.12 -6.88 4.57
N ASP A 13 0.92 -6.60 5.06
CA ASP A 13 -0.08 -5.80 4.35
C ASP A 13 0.22 -4.30 4.53
N MET A 14 0.31 -3.60 3.40
CA MET A 14 0.66 -2.20 3.27
C MET A 14 -0.34 -1.50 2.35
N LEU A 15 -0.63 -0.25 2.67
CA LEU A 15 -1.49 0.60 1.87
C LEU A 15 -0.60 1.50 1.01
N ALA A 16 -0.72 1.35 -0.31
CA ALA A 16 -0.06 2.21 -1.28
C ALA A 16 -1.02 3.34 -1.69
N ILE A 17 -0.62 4.58 -1.38
CA ILE A 17 -1.40 5.79 -1.65
C ILE A 17 -0.68 6.61 -2.71
N PRO A 18 -1.24 6.77 -3.92
CA PRO A 18 -0.69 7.69 -4.91
C PRO A 18 -0.85 9.13 -4.42
N LEU A 19 0.24 9.90 -4.42
CA LEU A 19 0.23 11.32 -4.01
C LEU A 19 -0.15 12.26 -5.17
N THR A 20 -0.17 11.73 -6.40
CA THR A 20 -0.51 12.48 -7.62
C THR A 20 -1.33 11.60 -8.58
N MET A 21 -2.07 12.23 -9.50
CA MET A 21 -2.79 11.52 -10.57
C MET A 21 -1.85 10.66 -11.43
N ALA A 22 -0.65 11.17 -11.74
CA ALA A 22 0.36 10.42 -12.49
C ALA A 22 0.84 9.16 -11.75
N SER A 23 1.03 9.24 -10.43
CA SER A 23 1.45 8.10 -9.60
C SER A 23 0.39 7.01 -9.46
N GLY A 24 -0.89 7.34 -9.65
CA GLY A 24 -1.99 6.38 -9.68
C GLY A 24 -2.02 5.55 -10.97
N HIS A 25 -1.53 6.11 -12.08
CA HIS A 25 -1.53 5.44 -13.38
C HIS A 25 -0.56 4.24 -13.36
N GLY A 26 -1.09 3.05 -13.62
CA GLY A 26 -0.29 1.81 -13.60
C GLY A 26 0.24 1.41 -12.21
N LEU A 27 -0.34 1.95 -11.12
CA LEU A 27 0.13 1.68 -9.76
C LEU A 27 0.20 0.18 -9.44
N ALA A 28 -0.87 -0.58 -9.76
CA ALA A 28 -0.91 -2.02 -9.54
C ALA A 28 0.22 -2.76 -10.27
N ALA A 29 0.46 -2.41 -11.55
CA ALA A 29 1.52 -3.02 -12.34
C ALA A 29 2.91 -2.69 -11.77
N GLY A 30 3.13 -1.45 -11.33
CA GLY A 30 4.37 -1.04 -10.66
C GLY A 30 4.61 -1.77 -9.35
N LEU A 31 3.58 -1.98 -8.54
CA LEU A 31 3.66 -2.75 -7.29
C LEU A 31 3.97 -4.23 -7.54
N ILE A 32 3.30 -4.85 -8.53
CA ILE A 32 3.55 -6.25 -8.93
C ILE A 32 4.99 -6.43 -9.44
N ALA A 33 5.48 -5.50 -10.28
CA ALA A 33 6.83 -5.57 -10.84
C ALA A 33 7.94 -5.58 -9.77
N VAL A 34 7.67 -4.97 -8.61
CA VAL A 34 8.61 -4.92 -7.46
C VAL A 34 8.37 -6.08 -6.47
N GLY A 35 7.38 -6.93 -6.74
CA GLY A 35 7.09 -8.14 -5.97
C GLY A 35 6.01 -7.97 -4.89
N ALA A 36 5.18 -6.93 -4.98
CA ALA A 36 3.99 -6.82 -4.15
C ALA A 36 2.85 -7.68 -4.70
N ILE A 37 1.99 -8.17 -3.80
CA ILE A 37 0.78 -8.93 -4.14
C ILE A 37 -0.42 -8.02 -3.85
N PRO A 38 -1.17 -7.55 -4.86
CA PRO A 38 -2.39 -6.80 -4.63
C PRO A 38 -3.42 -7.65 -3.87
N VAL A 39 -3.92 -7.14 -2.76
CA VAL A 39 -4.94 -7.83 -1.94
C VAL A 39 -6.30 -7.14 -1.98
N GLY A 40 -6.37 -5.88 -2.39
CA GLY A 40 -7.63 -5.16 -2.51
C GLY A 40 -7.47 -3.68 -2.78
N LYS A 41 -8.61 -2.97 -2.82
CA LYS A 41 -8.65 -1.51 -2.92
C LYS A 41 -8.46 -0.89 -1.53
N GLY A 42 -7.75 0.23 -1.48
CA GLY A 42 -7.69 1.07 -0.28
C GLY A 42 -8.94 1.92 -0.15
N GLN A 43 -9.12 2.54 1.03
CA GLN A 43 -10.23 3.47 1.25
C GLN A 43 -10.11 4.80 0.47
N PHE A 44 -8.89 5.17 0.06
CA PHE A 44 -8.64 6.40 -0.69
C PHE A 44 -8.72 6.13 -2.19
N GLU A 45 -9.09 7.15 -2.96
CA GLU A 45 -9.15 7.05 -4.41
C GLU A 45 -7.78 6.65 -4.99
N GLY A 46 -7.76 5.63 -5.85
CA GLY A 46 -6.53 5.12 -6.45
C GLY A 46 -5.60 4.35 -5.51
N ALA A 47 -5.90 4.29 -4.20
CA ALA A 47 -5.09 3.55 -3.26
C ALA A 47 -5.31 2.03 -3.38
N LEU A 48 -4.25 1.27 -3.13
CA LEU A 48 -4.25 -0.18 -3.22
C LEU A 48 -3.65 -0.78 -1.95
N VAL A 49 -4.30 -1.83 -1.45
CA VAL A 49 -3.72 -2.65 -0.39
C VAL A 49 -2.89 -3.73 -1.07
N VAL A 50 -1.64 -3.86 -0.64
CA VAL A 50 -0.69 -4.86 -1.14
C VAL A 50 -0.03 -5.61 0.00
N ARG A 51 0.37 -6.85 -0.26
CA ARG A 51 1.24 -7.62 0.62
C ARG A 51 2.65 -7.66 0.05
N GLY A 52 3.67 -7.36 0.86
CA GLY A 52 5.05 -7.42 0.39
C GLY A 52 6.10 -7.13 1.45
N ASP A 53 7.33 -6.91 0.99
CA ASP A 53 8.48 -6.51 1.80
C ASP A 53 8.71 -5.00 1.64
N ARG A 54 8.69 -4.27 2.74
CA ARG A 54 8.82 -2.81 2.75
C ARG A 54 10.15 -2.36 2.18
N ASP A 55 11.24 -3.04 2.47
CA ASP A 55 12.57 -2.57 2.06
C ASP A 55 12.75 -2.69 0.53
N ARG A 56 11.98 -3.59 -0.11
CA ARG A 56 11.89 -3.66 -1.59
C ARG A 56 10.95 -2.62 -2.17
N LEU A 57 9.86 -2.31 -1.48
CA LEU A 57 8.79 -1.47 -2.02
C LEU A 57 8.98 0.02 -1.73
N ALA A 58 9.54 0.40 -0.59
CA ALA A 58 9.56 1.76 -0.07
C ALA A 58 10.25 2.74 -1.03
N TRP A 59 11.49 2.45 -1.43
CA TRP A 59 12.24 3.37 -2.29
C TRP A 59 11.66 3.46 -3.71
N PRO A 60 11.39 2.35 -4.43
CA PRO A 60 10.83 2.42 -5.78
C PRO A 60 9.45 3.08 -5.84
N MET A 61 8.61 2.88 -4.83
CA MET A 61 7.27 3.49 -4.77
C MET A 61 7.35 4.98 -4.41
N LEU A 62 8.18 5.34 -3.44
CA LEU A 62 8.37 6.74 -3.06
C LEU A 62 8.94 7.57 -4.23
N ALA A 63 9.90 7.03 -4.97
CA ALA A 63 10.46 7.66 -6.17
C ALA A 63 9.42 7.87 -7.30
N ARG A 64 8.30 7.13 -7.26
CA ARG A 64 7.16 7.26 -8.18
C ARG A 64 6.03 8.12 -7.61
N GLY A 65 6.22 8.74 -6.46
CA GLY A 65 5.21 9.57 -5.79
C GLY A 65 4.13 8.75 -5.09
N VAL A 66 4.44 7.54 -4.62
CA VAL A 66 3.51 6.66 -3.90
C VAL A 66 3.97 6.51 -2.45
N LEU A 67 3.10 6.82 -1.51
CA LEU A 67 3.33 6.64 -0.08
C LEU A 67 2.92 5.23 0.35
N LEU A 68 3.77 4.55 1.11
CA LEU A 68 3.44 3.27 1.75
C LEU A 68 3.17 3.50 3.23
N LEU A 69 2.02 3.02 3.70
CA LEU A 69 1.66 2.98 5.11
C LEU A 69 1.35 1.54 5.52
N ALA A 70 1.33 1.27 6.82
CA ALA A 70 0.66 0.08 7.31
C ALA A 70 -0.79 0.07 6.80
N ALA A 71 -1.31 -1.11 6.45
CA ALA A 71 -2.72 -1.27 6.12
C ALA A 71 -3.45 -1.88 7.34
N PRO A 72 -3.77 -1.08 8.38
CA PRO A 72 -4.63 -1.56 9.44
C PRO A 72 -6.01 -1.90 8.87
N ASP A 73 -6.73 -2.80 9.54
CA ASP A 73 -7.96 -3.39 9.01
C ASP A 73 -9.02 -2.34 8.64
N PHE A 74 -9.05 -1.19 9.33
CA PHE A 74 -9.96 -0.09 9.04
C PHE A 74 -9.63 0.69 7.75
N LEU A 75 -8.38 0.64 7.25
CA LEU A 75 -7.97 1.26 5.98
C LEU A 75 -8.12 0.30 4.78
N CYS A 76 -8.43 -0.97 5.03
CA CYS A 76 -8.66 -1.98 4.00
C CYS A 76 -10.15 -2.07 3.68
N ALA A 77 -10.57 -1.59 2.50
CA ALA A 77 -11.92 -1.80 1.98
C ALA A 77 -12.09 -3.29 1.61
N GLY A 78 -12.38 -4.15 2.59
CA GLY A 78 -12.65 -5.58 2.38
C GLY A 78 -12.19 -6.55 3.46
N ARG A 79 -11.54 -6.10 4.54
CA ARG A 79 -11.12 -6.99 5.66
C ARG A 79 -12.05 -6.96 6.88
N GLY A 80 -13.25 -6.41 6.73
CA GLY A 80 -14.30 -6.44 7.75
C GLY A 80 -15.17 -7.71 7.74
N GLY A 81 -14.76 -8.77 7.04
CA GLY A 81 -15.55 -10.01 6.88
C GLY A 81 -14.69 -11.26 6.99
N ARG A 82 -14.27 -11.60 8.21
CA ARG A 82 -13.90 -12.98 8.57
C ARG A 82 -14.61 -13.31 9.87
N ALA A 83 -15.84 -13.78 9.73
CA ALA A 83 -16.43 -14.76 10.65
C ALA A 83 -16.06 -16.15 10.12
#